data_AF-A0A2D8ZXR1-F1
#
_entry.id   AF-A0A2D8ZXR1-F1
#
_cell.length_a   1.000
_cell.length_b   1.000
_cell.length_c   1.000
_cell.angle_alpha   90.00
_cell.angle_beta   90.00
_cell.angle_gamma   90.00
#
_symmetry.space_group_name_H-M   'P 1'
#
loop_
_entity.id
_entity.type
_entity.pdbx_description
1 polymer ?
#
loop_
_entity_poly.entity_id
_entity_poly.type
_entity_poly.pdbx_seq_one_letter_code
_entity_poly.pdbx_strand_id
1 'polypeptide(L)' 'IIEALTVSIVGGALGILLGVGVGIGVGGQQLMAQELNTVIKLWSIGLASGVAVSVGFISGVYPAFKAANVDPIVALRSA' A
#
# COMPACT_ATOMS: atom_id res chain seq x y z
N ILE A 1 -1.93 9.75 -16.11
CA ILE A 1 -2.59 8.42 -15.89
C ILE A 1 -1.61 7.26 -15.92
N ILE A 2 -0.78 7.10 -16.96
CA ILE A 2 0.22 6.01 -17.02
C ILE A 2 1.25 6.12 -15.89
N GLU A 3 1.77 7.31 -15.60
CA GLU A 3 2.72 7.48 -14.49
C GLU A 3 2.10 7.15 -13.13
N ALA A 4 0.88 7.63 -12.86
CA ALA A 4 0.14 7.30 -11.65
C ALA A 4 -0.15 5.79 -11.55
N LEU A 5 -0.48 5.15 -12.68
CA LEU A 5 -0.71 3.70 -12.74
C LEU A 5 0.58 2.92 -12.46
N THR A 6 1.70 3.31 -13.07
CA THR A 6 3.02 2.69 -12.84
C THR A 6 3.45 2.84 -11.39
N VAL A 7 3.32 4.04 -10.81
CA VAL A 7 3.64 4.28 -9.39
C VAL A 7 2.74 3.47 -8.46
N SER A 8 1.45 3.34 -8.78
CA SER A 8 0.50 2.54 -7.99
C SER A 8 0.82 1.04 -8.05
N ILE A 9 1.19 0.52 -9.22
CA ILE A 9 1.55 -0.90 -9.39
C ILE A 9 2.86 -1.20 -8.67
N VAL A 10 3.88 -0.35 -8.84
CA VAL A 10 5.19 -0.52 -8.18
C VAL A 10 5.07 -0.39 -6.67
N GLY A 11 4.32 0.61 -6.18
CA GLY A 11 4.06 0.79 -4.74
C GLY A 11 3.31 -0.38 -4.13
N GLY A 12 2.29 -0.91 -4.83
CA GLY A 12 1.54 -2.10 -4.39
C GLY A 12 2.43 -3.35 -4.33
N ALA A 13 3.25 -3.60 -5.35
CA ALA A 13 4.17 -4.73 -5.36
C ALA A 13 5.22 -4.65 -4.24
N LEU A 14 5.80 -3.46 -4.01
CA LEU A 14 6.76 -3.24 -2.92
C LEU A 14 6.09 -3.40 -1.55
N GLY A 15 4.87 -2.91 -1.37
CA GLY A 15 4.12 -3.06 -0.12
C GLY A 15 3.86 -4.52 0.25
N ILE A 16 3.48 -5.35 -0.74
CA ILE A 16 3.29 -6.79 -0.53
C ILE A 16 4.62 -7.47 -0.15
N LEU A 17 5.69 -7.18 -0.89
CA LEU A 17 7.01 -7.76 -0.61
C LEU A 17 7.52 -7.40 0.80
N LEU A 18 7.39 -6.13 1.20
CA LEU A 18 7.80 -5.68 2.53
C LEU A 18 6.91 -6.26 3.63
N GLY A 19 5.59 -6.32 3.43
CA GLY A 19 4.66 -6.90 4.40
C GLY A 19 4.93 -8.38 4.66
N VAL A 20 5.16 -9.15 3.59
CA VAL A 20 5.54 -10.57 3.70
C VAL A 20 6.92 -10.73 4.33
N GLY A 21 7.90 -9.90 3.93
CA GLY A 21 9.26 -9.94 4.47
C GLY A 21 9.31 -9.65 5.97
N VAL A 22 8.58 -8.63 6.44
CA VAL A 22 8.44 -8.32 7.86
C VAL A 22 7.71 -9.46 8.59
N GLY A 23 6.64 -10.00 8.01
CA GLY A 23 5.90 -11.11 8.61
C GLY A 23 6.74 -12.37 8.83
N ILE A 24 7.61 -12.71 7.85
CA ILE A 24 8.55 -13.83 7.96
C ILE A 24 9.68 -13.49 8.95
N GLY A 25 10.23 -12.27 8.92
CA GLY A 25 11.34 -11.87 9.77
C GLY A 25 10.99 -11.77 11.26
N VAL A 26 9.75 -11.37 11.58
CA VAL A 26 9.25 -11.27 12.96
C VAL A 26 8.69 -12.62 13.45
N GLY A 27 8.31 -13.52 12.55
CA GLY A 27 7.85 -14.87 12.89
C GLY A 27 8.95 -15.69 13.55
N GLY A 28 8.75 -16.05 14.83
CA GLY A 28 9.70 -16.85 15.59
C GLY A 28 10.73 -16.05 16.40
N GLN A 29 10.64 -14.73 16.46
CA GLN A 29 11.48 -13.94 17.38
C GLN A 29 10.88 -13.87 18.80
N GLN A 30 11.71 -14.03 19.83
CA GLN A 30 11.30 -13.76 21.21
C GLN A 30 11.27 -12.24 21.45
N LEU A 31 10.09 -11.70 21.73
CA LEU A 31 9.92 -10.31 22.15
C LEU A 31 9.48 -10.29 23.60
N MET A 32 10.26 -9.64 24.46
CA MET A 32 9.99 -9.54 25.90
C MET A 32 9.72 -10.91 26.58
N ALA A 33 10.55 -11.91 26.31
CA ALA A 33 10.45 -13.27 26.88
C ALA A 33 9.16 -14.05 26.52
N GLN A 34 8.33 -13.54 25.60
CA GLN A 34 7.20 -14.26 25.02
C GLN A 34 7.56 -14.68 23.59
N GLU A 35 7.30 -15.95 23.25
CA GLU A 35 7.43 -16.40 21.85
C GLU A 35 6.39 -15.67 21.00
N LEU A 36 6.83 -14.84 20.05
CA LEU A 36 5.95 -14.35 18.99
C LEU A 36 5.64 -15.52 18.07
N ASN A 37 4.63 -16.29 18.44
CA ASN A 37 3.98 -17.19 17.52
C ASN A 37 3.17 -16.34 16.53
N THR A 38 3.85 -15.80 15.53
CA THR A 38 3.22 -15.12 14.40
C THR A 38 2.49 -16.19 13.60
N VAL A 39 1.28 -16.54 14.02
CA VAL A 39 0.39 -17.45 13.31
C VAL A 39 -0.11 -16.71 12.07
N ILE A 40 0.62 -16.86 10.96
CA ILE A 40 0.23 -16.32 9.66
C ILE A 40 -0.98 -17.13 9.17
N LYS A 41 -2.18 -16.75 9.60
CA LYS A 41 -3.43 -17.31 9.07
C LYS A 41 -3.67 -16.75 7.67
N LEU A 42 -4.08 -17.61 6.74
CA LEU A 42 -4.36 -17.23 5.35
C LEU A 42 -5.39 -16.08 5.24
N TRP A 43 -6.38 -16.07 6.14
CA TRP A 43 -7.35 -14.97 6.26
C TRP A 43 -6.73 -13.63 6.69
N SER A 44 -5.67 -13.67 7.51
CA SER A 44 -4.96 -12.46 7.95
C SER A 44 -4.18 -11.82 6.80
N ILE A 45 -3.60 -12.64 5.92
CA ILE A 45 -2.97 -12.16 4.67
C ILE A 45 -4.02 -11.54 3.75
N GLY A 46 -5.20 -12.16 3.64
CA GLY A 46 -6.33 -11.64 2.85
C GLY A 46 -6.82 -10.28 3.37
N LEU A 47 -6.97 -10.15 4.69
CA LEU A 47 -7.33 -8.88 5.34
C LEU A 47 -6.25 -7.82 5.16
N ALA A 48 -4.97 -8.16 5.41
CA ALA A 48 -3.85 -7.23 5.26
C ALA A 48 -3.71 -6.75 3.81
N SER A 49 -3.79 -7.66 2.85
CA SER A 49 -3.78 -7.32 1.41
C SER A 49 -4.99 -6.48 1.01
N GLY A 50 -6.18 -6.82 1.51
CA GLY A 50 -7.41 -6.07 1.25
C GLY A 50 -7.35 -4.64 1.79
N VAL A 51 -6.83 -4.44 3.00
CA VAL A 51 -6.61 -3.11 3.58
C VAL A 51 -5.56 -2.34 2.78
N ALA A 52 -4.42 -2.97 2.43
CA ALA A 52 -3.37 -2.32 1.64
C ALA A 52 -3.86 -1.87 0.27
N VAL A 53 -4.61 -2.72 -0.44
CA VAL A 53 -5.23 -2.38 -1.74
C VAL A 53 -6.25 -1.27 -1.57
N SER A 54 -7.10 -1.32 -0.54
CA SER A 54 -8.13 -0.29 -0.31
C SER A 54 -7.50 1.07 -0.03
N VAL A 55 -6.50 1.12 0.87
CA VAL A 55 -5.80 2.36 1.21
C VAL A 55 -5.03 2.91 0.00
N GLY A 56 -4.31 2.05 -0.73
CA GLY A 56 -3.57 2.44 -1.94
C GLY A 56 -4.50 2.93 -3.05
N PHE A 57 -5.64 2.27 -3.26
CA PHE A 57 -6.64 2.66 -4.24
C PHE A 57 -7.28 4.02 -3.88
N ILE A 58 -7.70 4.22 -2.63
CA ILE A 58 -8.29 5.49 -2.17
C ILE A 58 -7.26 6.62 -2.31
N SER A 59 -6.03 6.39 -1.84
CA SER A 59 -4.94 7.36 -1.91
C SER A 59 -4.47 7.67 -3.33
N GLY A 60 -4.63 6.77 -4.30
CA GLY A 60 -4.25 7.02 -5.70
C GLY A 60 -5.36 7.67 -6.51
N VAL A 61 -6.59 7.17 -6.35
CA VAL A 61 -7.76 7.62 -7.12
C VAL A 61 -8.23 9.00 -6.65
N TYR A 62 -8.28 9.25 -5.35
CA TYR A 62 -8.76 10.54 -4.81
C TYR A 62 -7.95 11.75 -5.32
N PRO A 63 -6.60 11.79 -5.20
CA PRO A 63 -5.83 12.92 -5.71
C PRO A 63 -5.79 12.97 -7.24
N ALA A 64 -5.80 11.83 -7.94
CA ALA A 64 -5.87 11.81 -9.40
C ALA A 64 -7.18 12.41 -9.91
N PHE A 65 -8.31 12.08 -9.25
CA PHE A 65 -9.61 12.65 -9.56
C PHE A 65 -9.66 14.15 -9.25
N LYS A 66 -9.04 14.58 -8.14
CA LYS A 66 -8.92 16.00 -7.80
C LYS A 66 -8.07 16.76 -8.80
N ALA A 67 -6.94 16.20 -9.25
CA ALA A 67 -6.07 16.79 -10.27
C ALA A 67 -6.76 16.91 -11.63
N ALA A 68 -7.58 15.92 -12.01
CA ALA A 68 -8.34 15.94 -13.27
C ALA A 68 -9.44 17.01 -13.29
N ASN A 69 -9.92 17.45 -12.13
CA ASN A 69 -10.94 18.50 -11.99
C ASN A 69 -10.35 19.89 -11.70
N VAL A 70 -9.02 20.06 -11.74
CA VAL A 70 -8.40 21.39 -11.64
C VAL A 70 -8.63 22.14 -12.95
N ASP A 71 -9.04 23.39 -12.84
CA ASP A 71 -9.25 24.27 -13.99
C ASP A 71 -7.95 24.31 -14.85
N PRO A 72 -8.01 23.98 -16.14
CA PRO A 72 -6.82 23.87 -16.99
C PRO A 72 -5.98 25.16 -17.03
N ILE A 73 -6.61 26.32 -16.81
CA ILE A 73 -5.90 27.61 -16.72
C ILE A 73 -5.01 27.66 -15.47
N VAL A 74 -5.46 27.10 -14.35
CA VAL A 74 -4.66 27.00 -13.12
C VAL A 74 -3.55 25.99 -13.28
N ALA A 75 -3.84 24.82 -13.90
CA ALA A 75 -2.85 23.76 -14.11
C ALA A 75 -1.69 24.20 -15.02
N LEU A 76 -1.95 24.94 -16.10
CA LEU A 76 -0.91 25.50 -16.98
C LEU A 76 -0.11 26.63 -16.33
N ARG A 77 -0.70 27.38 -15.41
CA ARG A 77 -0.02 28.50 -14.73
C ARG A 77 0.91 28.03 -13.61
N SER A 78 0.64 26.86 -13.05
CA SER A 78 1.46 26.24 -11.99
C SER A 78 2.54 25.27 -12.49
N ALA A 79 2.61 25.02 -13.80
CA ALA A 79 3.60 24.15 -14.43
C ALA A 79 4.95 24.85 -14.62
#